data_AF-A0A9E2SDK2-F1
#
_entry.id   AF-A0A9E2SDK2-F1
#
_cell.length_a   1.000
_cell.length_b   1.000
_cell.length_c   1.000
_cell.angle_alpha   90.00
_cell.angle_beta   90.00
_cell.angle_gamma   90.00
#
_symmetry.space_group_name_H-M   'P 1'
#
loop_
_entity.id
_entity.type
_entity.pdbx_description
1 polymer ?
#
loop_
_entity_poly.entity_id
_entity_poly.type
_entity_poly.pdbx_seq_one_letter_code
_entity_poly.pdbx_strand_id
1 'polypeptide(L)'
;MNKIAGNVLITLGMIGIGFFITYRGTAIPLKELWFVLSLTVAIAGAFILAKNVIRNSKFGAVDDAEFIRVQELKSSGEKVSLTLDNCEVKTRSFVQQIGGDEMPDRAQMIDGIFAPERNYQAQETVQTYIRLQQEYDGRIFNFYSPPVTMGEESLRFYLSEANRIFLYIDRRNPRNYYFDFQNG
;
A
#
# COMPACT_ATOMS: atom_id res chain seq x y z
N MET A 1 -10.70 4.29 13.64
CA MET A 1 -12.18 4.33 13.72
C MET A 1 -12.84 2.95 13.72
N ASN A 2 -12.52 2.04 12.78
CA ASN A 2 -13.26 0.77 12.62
C ASN A 2 -13.23 -0.17 13.85
N LYS A 3 -12.18 -0.14 14.69
CA LYS A 3 -12.10 -0.93 15.93
C LYS A 3 -13.12 -0.47 16.99
N ILE A 4 -13.28 0.84 17.14
CA ILE A 4 -14.23 1.43 18.11
C ILE A 4 -15.66 1.11 17.68
N ALA A 5 -15.96 1.29 16.39
CA ALA A 5 -17.27 0.95 15.83
C ALA A 5 -17.60 -0.55 15.99
N GLY A 6 -16.64 -1.45 15.72
CA GLY A 6 -16.81 -2.90 15.92
C GLY A 6 -17.10 -3.26 17.38
N ASN A 7 -16.34 -2.71 18.33
CA ASN A 7 -16.57 -2.94 19.77
C ASN A 7 -17.94 -2.42 20.23
N VAL A 8 -18.35 -1.23 19.76
CA VAL A 8 -19.65 -0.63 20.11
C VAL A 8 -20.79 -1.51 19.62
N LEU A 9 -20.74 -2.00 18.37
CA LEU A 9 -21.76 -2.88 17.79
C LEU A 9 -21.88 -4.21 18.55
N ILE A 10 -20.75 -4.83 18.92
CA ILE A 10 -20.77 -6.06 19.72
C ILE A 10 -21.42 -5.83 21.07
N THR A 11 -21.03 -4.76 21.78
CA THR A 11 -21.60 -4.43 23.10
C THR A 11 -23.10 -4.18 23.01
N LEU A 12 -23.56 -3.40 22.02
CA LEU A 12 -24.98 -3.16 21.78
C LEU A 12 -25.76 -4.44 21.47
N GLY A 13 -25.22 -5.29 20.58
CA GLY A 13 -25.83 -6.57 20.25
C GLY A 13 -25.92 -7.51 21.45
N MET A 14 -24.87 -7.60 22.26
CA MET A 14 -24.85 -8.43 23.48
C MET A 14 -25.83 -7.94 24.55
N ILE A 15 -25.97 -6.63 24.73
CA ILE A 15 -26.97 -6.04 25.62
C ILE A 15 -28.39 -6.40 25.14
N GLY A 16 -28.65 -6.26 23.84
CA GLY A 16 -29.92 -6.65 23.24
C GLY A 16 -30.24 -8.13 23.44
N ILE A 17 -29.28 -9.02 23.16
CA ILE A 17 -29.41 -10.47 23.39
C ILE A 17 -29.76 -10.76 24.86
N GLY A 18 -29.01 -10.21 25.82
CA GLY A 18 -29.25 -10.42 27.26
C GLY A 18 -30.62 -9.91 27.72
N PHE A 19 -31.04 -8.75 27.22
CA PHE A 19 -32.37 -8.20 27.49
C PHE A 19 -33.47 -9.13 26.95
N PHE A 20 -33.41 -9.54 25.69
CA PHE A 20 -34.47 -10.35 25.07
C PHE A 20 -34.52 -11.80 25.58
N ILE A 21 -33.41 -12.36 26.09
CA ILE A 21 -33.41 -13.67 26.77
C ILE A 21 -34.24 -13.61 28.06
N THR A 22 -34.13 -12.52 28.81
CA THR A 22 -34.81 -12.36 30.11
C THR A 22 -36.23 -11.78 29.97
N TYR A 23 -36.59 -11.30 28.78
CA TYR A 23 -37.86 -10.63 28.52
C TYR A 23 -39.06 -11.58 28.52
N ARG A 24 -39.92 -11.43 29.53
CA ARG A 24 -41.20 -12.15 29.68
C ARG A 24 -42.43 -11.27 29.47
N GLY A 25 -42.25 -9.98 29.16
CA GLY A 25 -43.35 -9.03 29.01
C GLY A 25 -44.15 -9.21 27.72
N THR A 26 -45.34 -8.58 27.67
CA THR A 26 -46.19 -8.49 26.47
C THR A 26 -46.10 -7.15 25.75
N ALA A 27 -45.31 -6.20 26.29
CA ALA A 27 -45.21 -4.84 25.78
C ALA A 27 -44.47 -4.75 24.43
N ILE A 28 -43.55 -5.67 24.13
CA ILE A 28 -42.81 -5.71 22.86
C ILE A 28 -43.38 -6.85 22.01
N PRO A 29 -44.06 -6.55 20.90
CA PRO A 29 -44.52 -7.57 19.97
C PRO A 29 -43.31 -8.21 19.26
N LEU A 30 -43.38 -9.52 19.01
CA LEU A 30 -42.37 -10.28 18.25
C LEU A 30 -40.95 -10.14 18.82
N LYS A 31 -40.78 -10.40 20.12
CA LYS A 31 -39.47 -10.36 20.80
C LYS A 31 -38.40 -11.24 20.14
N GLU A 32 -38.81 -12.32 19.48
CA GLU A 32 -37.96 -13.22 18.73
C GLU A 32 -37.26 -12.51 17.57
N LEU A 33 -37.95 -11.57 16.89
CA LEU A 33 -37.39 -10.80 15.79
C LEU A 33 -36.33 -9.81 16.27
N TRP A 34 -36.58 -9.17 17.41
CA TRP A 34 -35.61 -8.26 18.04
C TRP A 34 -34.38 -8.99 18.59
N PHE A 35 -34.56 -10.22 19.07
CA PHE A 35 -33.46 -11.10 19.43
C PHE A 35 -32.58 -11.41 18.22
N VAL A 36 -33.18 -11.80 17.09
CA VAL A 36 -32.45 -12.07 15.83
C VAL A 36 -31.72 -10.82 15.35
N LEU A 37 -32.35 -9.64 15.43
CA LEU A 37 -31.71 -8.38 15.07
C LEU A 37 -30.51 -8.05 15.96
N SER A 38 -30.62 -8.27 17.26
CA SER A 38 -29.51 -8.05 18.21
C SER A 38 -28.33 -8.99 17.92
N LEU A 39 -28.64 -10.24 17.55
CA LEU A 39 -27.66 -11.24 17.15
C LEU A 39 -26.95 -10.86 15.84
N THR A 40 -27.67 -10.41 14.82
CA THR A 40 -27.05 -9.99 13.56
C THR A 40 -26.14 -8.78 13.73
N VAL A 41 -26.53 -7.82 14.59
CA VAL A 41 -25.68 -6.67 14.96
C VAL A 41 -24.38 -7.11 15.65
N ALA A 42 -24.45 -8.06 16.60
CA ALA A 42 -23.27 -8.61 17.25
C ALA A 42 -22.33 -9.32 16.26
N ILE A 43 -22.88 -10.14 15.36
CA ILE A 43 -22.13 -10.84 14.31
C ILE A 43 -21.47 -9.84 13.35
N ALA A 44 -22.18 -8.79 12.94
CA ALA A 44 -21.63 -7.74 12.07
C ALA A 44 -20.46 -7.00 12.75
N GLY A 45 -20.58 -6.68 14.03
CA GLY A 45 -19.49 -6.08 14.82
C GLY A 45 -18.25 -7.00 14.89
N ALA A 46 -18.46 -8.29 15.17
CA ALA A 46 -17.39 -9.29 15.19
C ALA A 46 -16.70 -9.43 13.82
N PHE A 47 -17.47 -9.43 12.73
CA PHE A 47 -16.95 -9.48 11.37
C PHE A 47 -16.07 -8.27 11.04
N ILE A 48 -16.47 -7.06 11.43
CA ILE A 48 -15.66 -5.84 11.23
C ILE A 48 -14.33 -5.94 11.98
N LEU A 49 -14.33 -6.45 13.22
CA LEU A 49 -13.10 -6.64 13.99
C LEU A 49 -12.19 -7.70 13.34
N ALA A 50 -12.74 -8.85 12.96
CA ALA A 50 -11.98 -9.91 12.28
C ALA A 50 -11.31 -9.40 11.00
N LYS A 51 -12.03 -8.64 10.17
CA LYS A 51 -11.50 -8.03 8.95
C LYS A 51 -10.35 -7.05 9.25
N ASN A 52 -10.46 -6.25 10.31
CA ASN A 52 -9.39 -5.32 10.71
C ASN A 52 -8.16 -6.04 11.26
N VAL A 53 -8.34 -7.13 12.02
CA VAL A 53 -7.22 -7.93 12.55
C VAL A 53 -6.42 -8.54 11.41
N ILE A 54 -7.11 -9.18 10.44
CA ILE A 54 -6.48 -9.78 9.27
C ILE A 54 -5.77 -8.74 8.41
N ARG A 55 -6.35 -7.52 8.28
CA ARG A 55 -5.70 -6.42 7.56
C ARG A 55 -4.42 -5.99 8.28
N ASN A 56 -4.48 -5.73 9.58
CA ASN A 56 -3.34 -5.23 10.33
C ASN A 56 -2.20 -6.25 10.45
N SER A 57 -2.50 -7.55 10.52
CA SER A 57 -1.46 -8.60 10.58
C SER A 57 -0.68 -8.74 9.27
N LYS A 58 -1.28 -8.41 8.13
CA LYS A 58 -0.60 -8.45 6.82
C LYS A 58 0.30 -7.25 6.57
N PHE A 59 -0.05 -6.08 7.09
CA PHE A 59 0.76 -4.87 6.91
C PHE A 59 1.96 -4.80 7.87
N GLY A 60 1.77 -5.15 9.16
CA GLY A 60 2.88 -5.05 10.14
C GLY A 60 4.01 -6.06 9.91
N ALA A 61 3.70 -7.29 9.51
CA ALA A 61 4.71 -8.33 9.35
C ALA A 61 5.59 -8.14 8.09
N VAL A 62 5.10 -7.43 7.08
CA VAL A 62 5.86 -7.15 5.84
C VAL A 62 6.86 -6.02 6.09
N ASP A 63 6.45 -4.96 6.78
CA ASP A 63 7.33 -3.83 7.11
C ASP A 63 8.50 -4.24 8.01
N ASP A 64 8.26 -5.08 9.02
CA ASP A 64 9.32 -5.55 9.93
C ASP A 64 10.33 -6.46 9.21
N ALA A 65 9.85 -7.37 8.36
CA ALA A 65 10.72 -8.29 7.62
C ALA A 65 11.57 -7.54 6.58
N GLU A 66 10.98 -6.56 5.88
CA GLU A 66 11.72 -5.74 4.93
C GLU A 66 12.76 -4.86 5.64
N PHE A 67 12.39 -4.27 6.78
CA PHE A 67 13.32 -3.48 7.59
C PHE A 67 14.52 -4.31 8.05
N ILE A 68 14.29 -5.51 8.60
CA ILE A 68 15.37 -6.42 9.01
C ILE A 68 16.26 -6.78 7.82
N ARG A 69 15.66 -7.15 6.68
CA ARG A 69 16.39 -7.47 5.44
C ARG A 69 17.30 -6.32 4.99
N VAL A 70 16.78 -5.08 5.01
CA VAL A 70 17.54 -3.89 4.61
C VAL A 70 18.68 -3.61 5.59
N GLN A 71 18.46 -3.77 6.90
CA GLN A 71 19.52 -3.60 7.89
C GLN A 71 20.64 -4.61 7.73
N GLU A 72 20.31 -5.88 7.52
CA GLU A 72 21.29 -6.92 7.22
C GLU A 72 22.11 -6.56 5.97
N LEU A 73 21.45 -6.21 4.86
CA LEU A 73 22.09 -5.75 3.63
C LEU A 73 23.02 -4.55 3.84
N LYS A 74 22.60 -3.56 4.63
CA LYS A 74 23.44 -2.39 4.94
C LYS A 74 24.68 -2.75 5.76
N SER A 75 24.61 -3.79 6.59
CA SER A 75 25.71 -4.21 7.46
C SER A 75 26.68 -5.19 6.80
N SER A 76 26.20 -6.10 5.95
CA SER A 76 27.01 -7.19 5.36
C SER A 76 27.16 -7.10 3.85
N GLY A 77 26.32 -6.32 3.19
CA GLY A 77 26.33 -6.15 1.74
C GLY A 77 27.53 -5.36 1.25
N GLU A 78 27.87 -5.58 -0.01
CA GLU A 78 28.81 -4.72 -0.73
C GLU A 78 28.15 -3.37 -1.00
N LYS A 79 28.81 -2.30 -0.56
CA LYS A 79 28.34 -0.93 -0.75
C LYS A 79 28.98 -0.34 -2.01
N VAL A 80 28.15 -0.02 -2.99
CA VAL A 80 28.55 0.63 -4.25
C VAL A 80 28.04 2.06 -4.25
N SER A 81 28.94 3.03 -4.42
CA SER A 81 28.55 4.42 -4.62
C SER A 81 28.09 4.62 -6.05
N LEU A 82 26.90 5.16 -6.25
CA LEU A 82 26.40 5.47 -7.59
C LEU A 82 26.92 6.85 -8.02
N THR A 83 27.46 6.91 -9.23
CA THR A 83 27.92 8.13 -9.88
C THR A 83 27.43 8.13 -11.33
N LEU A 84 27.48 9.29 -12.00
CA LEU A 84 27.09 9.37 -13.41
C LEU A 84 27.98 8.52 -14.33
N ASP A 85 29.18 8.15 -13.90
CA ASP A 85 30.12 7.34 -14.68
C ASP A 85 29.79 5.85 -14.65
N ASN A 86 29.10 5.38 -13.61
CA ASN A 86 28.83 3.95 -13.42
C ASN A 86 27.35 3.57 -13.58
N CYS A 87 26.43 4.54 -13.66
CA CYS A 87 25.01 4.25 -13.81
C CYS A 87 24.35 4.99 -14.98
N GLU A 88 23.25 4.43 -15.46
CA GLU A 88 22.39 5.02 -16.47
C GLU A 88 21.09 5.50 -15.80
N VAL A 89 20.70 6.75 -16.05
CA VAL A 89 19.35 7.23 -15.72
C VAL A 89 18.44 6.92 -16.91
N LYS A 90 17.30 6.29 -16.64
CA LYS A 90 16.29 5.98 -17.65
C LYS A 90 14.94 6.54 -17.26
N THR A 91 14.24 7.09 -18.24
CA THR A 91 12.91 7.67 -18.08
C THR A 91 11.92 6.86 -18.89
N ARG A 92 10.77 6.53 -18.29
CA ARG A 92 9.64 5.92 -18.98
C ARG A 92 8.39 6.71 -18.68
N SER A 93 7.74 7.21 -19.71
CA SER A 93 6.37 7.72 -19.60
C SER A 93 5.38 6.62 -19.95
N PHE A 94 4.28 6.56 -19.20
CA PHE A 94 3.11 5.79 -19.59
C PHE A 94 1.86 6.57 -19.25
N VAL A 95 0.82 6.37 -20.05
CA VAL A 95 -0.49 6.98 -19.82
C VAL A 95 -1.28 6.07 -18.89
N GLN A 96 -1.62 6.58 -17.71
CA GLN A 96 -2.49 5.89 -16.78
C GLN A 96 -3.89 6.51 -16.84
N GLN A 97 -4.91 5.67 -16.98
CA GLN A 97 -6.30 6.09 -16.77
C GLN A 97 -6.56 6.11 -15.27
N ILE A 98 -6.79 7.30 -14.71
CA ILE A 98 -7.21 7.45 -13.32
C ILE A 98 -8.71 7.74 -13.35
N GLY A 99 -9.48 6.94 -12.60
CA GLY A 99 -10.88 7.24 -12.37
C GLY A 99 -10.97 8.51 -11.55
N GLY A 100 -11.71 9.52 -12.02
CA GLY A 100 -11.88 10.77 -11.27
C GLY A 100 -12.45 10.50 -9.88
N ASP A 101 -11.74 10.95 -8.83
CA ASP A 101 -12.17 10.86 -7.42
C ASP A 101 -13.27 11.89 -7.06
N GLU A 102 -13.74 12.68 -8.02
CA GLU A 102 -14.81 13.63 -7.83
C GLU A 102 -16.18 12.92 -7.91
N MET A 103 -17.04 13.19 -6.93
CA MET A 103 -18.43 12.71 -6.95
C MET A 103 -19.11 13.27 -8.22
N PRO A 104 -19.48 12.41 -9.20
CA PRO A 104 -19.92 12.90 -10.50
C PRO A 104 -21.19 13.74 -10.34
N ASP A 105 -21.21 14.90 -10.99
CA ASP A 105 -22.38 15.76 -11.01
C ASP A 105 -23.56 15.01 -11.66
N ARG A 106 -24.81 15.34 -11.32
CA ARG A 106 -26.00 14.60 -11.79
C ARG A 106 -26.08 14.51 -13.31
N ALA A 107 -25.55 15.51 -14.02
CA ALA A 107 -25.41 15.51 -15.47
C ALA A 107 -24.42 14.45 -15.99
N GLN A 108 -23.29 14.26 -15.30
CA GLN A 108 -22.26 13.28 -15.65
C GLN A 108 -22.69 11.84 -15.34
N MET A 109 -23.58 11.64 -14.36
CA MET A 109 -24.16 10.31 -14.08
C MET A 109 -25.09 9.81 -15.19
N ILE A 110 -25.86 10.71 -15.83
CA ILE A 110 -26.76 10.36 -16.94
C ILE A 110 -25.93 10.09 -18.21
N ASP A 111 -24.93 10.92 -18.48
CA ASP A 111 -24.00 10.72 -19.60
C ASP A 111 -23.13 9.46 -19.46
N GLY A 112 -22.79 9.06 -18.24
CA GLY A 112 -22.02 7.84 -17.95
C GLY A 112 -22.72 6.53 -18.34
N ILE A 113 -24.05 6.55 -18.53
CA ILE A 113 -24.82 5.41 -19.06
C ILE A 113 -24.60 5.26 -20.58
N PHE A 114 -24.39 6.37 -21.29
CA PHE A 114 -24.27 6.40 -22.75
C PHE A 114 -22.81 6.42 -23.25
N ALA A 115 -21.85 6.80 -22.42
CA ALA A 115 -20.43 6.82 -22.76
C ALA A 115 -19.54 6.45 -21.55
N PRO A 116 -19.36 5.14 -21.25
CA PRO A 116 -18.65 4.67 -20.06
C PRO A 116 -17.16 5.02 -20.03
N GLU A 117 -16.58 5.47 -21.14
CA GLU A 117 -15.15 5.84 -21.25
C GLU A 117 -14.86 7.31 -20.91
N ARG A 118 -15.88 8.13 -20.63
CA ARG A 118 -15.71 9.60 -20.50
C ARG A 118 -15.22 10.08 -19.12
N ASN A 119 -15.26 9.21 -18.10
CA ASN A 119 -14.86 9.55 -16.72
C ASN A 119 -13.39 9.21 -16.40
N TYR A 120 -12.61 8.79 -17.39
CA TYR A 120 -11.18 8.53 -17.23
C TYR A 120 -10.40 9.77 -17.64
N GLN A 121 -9.67 10.37 -16.70
CA GLN A 121 -8.63 11.31 -17.04
C GLN A 121 -7.37 10.53 -17.38
N ALA A 122 -6.86 10.72 -18.60
CA ALA A 122 -5.55 10.22 -18.99
C ALA A 122 -4.49 11.09 -18.31
N GLN A 123 -3.84 10.55 -17.28
CA GLN A 123 -2.68 11.19 -16.65
C GLN A 123 -1.40 10.58 -17.23
N GLU A 124 -0.59 11.41 -17.88
CA GLU A 124 0.78 11.03 -18.25
C GLU A 124 1.61 10.95 -16.97
N THR A 125 2.07 9.74 -16.64
CA THR A 125 2.95 9.50 -15.50
C THR A 125 4.35 9.27 -16.01
N VAL A 126 5.28 10.14 -15.59
CA VAL A 126 6.71 10.00 -15.88
C VAL A 126 7.37 9.31 -14.69
N GLN A 127 8.02 8.18 -14.95
CA GLN A 127 8.81 7.45 -13.96
C GLN A 127 10.27 7.42 -14.41
N THR A 128 11.15 7.91 -13.56
CA THR A 128 12.59 7.88 -13.78
C THR A 128 13.21 6.87 -12.83
N TYR A 129 14.20 6.10 -13.29
CA TYR A 129 14.92 5.12 -12.46
C TYR A 129 16.39 5.04 -12.84
N ILE A 130 17.20 4.52 -11.92
CA ILE A 130 18.64 4.31 -12.09
C ILE A 130 18.87 2.85 -12.45
N ARG A 131 19.73 2.62 -13.44
CA ARG A 131 20.23 1.31 -13.83
C ARG A 131 21.73 1.25 -13.63
N LEU A 132 22.21 0.30 -12.83
CA LEU A 132 23.62 -0.06 -12.73
C LEU A 132 23.83 -1.41 -13.40
N GLN A 133 24.90 -1.54 -14.18
CA GLN A 133 25.33 -2.81 -14.76
C GLN A 133 26.69 -3.19 -14.16
N GLN A 134 26.77 -4.33 -13.48
CA GLN A 134 27.99 -4.78 -12.82
C GLN A 134 28.19 -6.28 -13.01
N GLU A 135 29.45 -6.70 -13.16
CA GLU A 135 29.81 -8.09 -13.31
C GLU A 135 30.06 -8.75 -11.93
N TYR A 136 29.44 -9.92 -11.72
CA TYR A 136 29.63 -10.78 -10.56
C TYR A 136 29.82 -12.22 -11.05
N ASP A 137 30.92 -12.86 -10.65
CA ASP A 137 31.26 -14.25 -11.02
C ASP A 137 31.13 -14.55 -12.52
N GLY A 138 31.63 -13.65 -13.37
CA GLY A 138 31.59 -13.80 -14.83
C GLY A 138 30.22 -13.55 -15.46
N ARG A 139 29.24 -13.06 -14.68
CA ARG A 139 27.88 -12.76 -15.14
C ARG A 139 27.56 -11.30 -14.93
N ILE A 140 26.94 -10.70 -15.93
CA ILE A 140 26.48 -9.32 -15.87
C ILE A 140 25.12 -9.28 -15.17
N PHE A 141 25.03 -8.50 -14.09
CA PHE A 141 23.80 -8.19 -13.39
C PHE A 141 23.37 -6.76 -13.66
N ASN A 142 22.07 -6.56 -13.83
CA ASN A 142 21.45 -5.25 -13.94
C ASN A 142 20.67 -4.97 -12.66
N PHE A 143 20.98 -3.87 -12.00
CA PHE A 143 20.34 -3.40 -10.78
C PHE A 143 19.48 -2.19 -11.13
N TYR A 144 18.23 -2.20 -10.68
CA TYR A 144 17.27 -1.15 -11.00
C TYR A 144 16.76 -0.51 -9.72
N SER A 145 16.83 0.82 -9.63
CA SER A 145 16.23 1.52 -8.52
C SER A 145 14.70 1.47 -8.59
N PRO A 146 14.01 1.64 -7.46
CA PRO A 146 12.60 2.02 -7.47
C PRO A 146 12.39 3.27 -8.35
N PRO A 147 11.23 3.37 -9.04
CA PRO A 147 10.91 4.54 -9.82
C PRO A 147 10.74 5.77 -8.91
N VAL A 148 11.32 6.89 -9.32
CA VAL A 148 11.17 8.19 -8.66
C VAL A 148 10.33 9.12 -9.53
N THR A 149 9.67 10.08 -8.88
CA THR A 149 8.86 11.11 -9.53
C THR A 149 9.70 12.29 -10.06
N MET A 150 11.01 12.28 -9.80
CA MET A 150 11.93 13.30 -10.29
C MET A 150 12.16 13.16 -11.79
N GLY A 151 12.30 14.29 -12.49
CA GLY A 151 12.72 14.29 -13.89
C GLY A 151 14.17 13.81 -14.06
N GLU A 152 14.53 13.39 -15.27
CA GLU A 152 15.87 12.89 -15.60
C GLU A 152 16.99 13.85 -15.17
N GLU A 153 16.88 15.13 -15.55
CA GLU A 153 17.87 16.16 -15.22
C GLU A 153 18.02 16.35 -13.70
N SER A 154 16.91 16.35 -12.97
CA SER A 154 16.93 16.49 -11.51
C SER A 154 17.60 15.28 -10.84
N LEU A 155 17.35 14.07 -11.36
CA LEU A 155 17.98 12.87 -10.84
C LEU A 155 19.47 12.80 -11.19
N ARG A 156 19.86 13.25 -12.38
CA ARG A 156 21.27 13.39 -12.78
C ARG A 156 22.00 14.41 -11.92
N PHE A 157 21.37 15.56 -11.64
CA PHE A 157 21.92 16.55 -10.73
C PHE A 157 22.09 15.97 -9.31
N TYR A 158 21.07 15.28 -8.81
CA TYR A 158 21.12 14.63 -7.50
C TYR A 158 22.19 13.53 -7.42
N LEU A 159 22.44 12.79 -8.51
CA LEU A 159 23.55 11.84 -8.63
C LEU A 159 24.93 12.51 -8.75
N SER A 160 25.01 13.71 -9.31
CA SER A 160 26.25 14.47 -9.44
C SER A 160 26.76 14.98 -8.10
N GLU A 161 25.84 15.21 -7.16
CA GLU A 161 26.18 15.45 -5.77
C GLU A 161 26.62 14.13 -5.12
N ALA A 162 27.94 13.93 -5.08
CA ALA A 162 28.57 12.70 -4.59
C ALA A 162 28.02 12.26 -3.21
N ASN A 163 27.96 10.94 -3.01
CA ASN A 163 27.56 10.27 -1.75
C ASN A 163 26.08 10.37 -1.35
N ARG A 164 25.17 10.74 -2.25
CA ARG A 164 23.73 10.73 -1.95
C ARG A 164 23.04 9.39 -2.19
N ILE A 165 23.56 8.55 -3.08
CA ILE A 165 22.93 7.27 -3.42
C ILE A 165 23.92 6.11 -3.32
N PHE A 166 23.54 5.13 -2.51
CA PHE A 166 24.30 3.89 -2.33
C PHE A 166 23.46 2.69 -2.74
N LEU A 167 24.10 1.75 -3.42
CA LEU A 167 23.55 0.44 -3.68
C LEU A 167 24.22 -0.56 -2.75
N TYR A 168 23.43 -1.29 -1.98
CA TYR A 168 23.89 -2.40 -1.13
C TYR A 168 23.52 -3.71 -1.82
N ILE A 169 24.50 -4.57 -2.09
CA ILE A 169 24.32 -5.83 -2.80
C ILE A 169 24.76 -6.99 -1.90
N ASP A 170 23.95 -8.02 -1.76
CA ASP A 170 24.38 -9.26 -1.11
C ASP A 170 25.36 -10.03 -2.02
N ARG A 171 26.60 -10.22 -1.55
CA ARG A 171 27.65 -10.93 -2.28
C ARG A 171 27.29 -12.38 -2.63
N ARG A 172 26.49 -13.04 -1.79
CA ARG A 172 26.08 -14.44 -2.01
C ARG A 172 24.88 -14.54 -2.96
N ASN A 173 24.09 -13.47 -3.04
CA ASN A 173 22.91 -13.41 -3.87
C ASN A 173 22.74 -12.00 -4.45
N PRO A 174 23.36 -11.69 -5.60
CA PRO A 174 23.27 -10.35 -6.21
C PRO A 174 21.84 -9.91 -6.56
N ARG A 175 20.86 -10.81 -6.57
CA ARG A 175 19.44 -10.44 -6.74
C ARG A 175 18.86 -9.76 -5.51
N ASN A 176 19.48 -9.94 -4.34
CA ASN A 176 19.11 -9.27 -3.11
C ASN A 176 19.94 -7.98 -2.98
N TYR A 177 19.31 -6.86 -3.35
CA TYR A 177 19.94 -5.55 -3.30
C TYR A 177 18.98 -4.49 -2.78
N TYR A 178 19.54 -3.34 -2.37
CA TYR A 178 18.79 -2.20 -1.87
C TYR A 178 19.45 -0.88 -2.29
N PHE A 179 18.64 0.02 -2.86
CA PHE A 179 19.04 1.40 -3.17
C PHE A 179 18.69 2.30 -1.99
N ASP A 180 19.69 2.96 -1.43
CA ASP A 180 19.57 3.90 -0.33
C ASP A 180 19.73 5.32 -0.86
N PHE A 181 18.60 6.02 -0.98
CA PHE A 181 18.56 7.44 -1.32
C PHE A 181 18.68 8.22 -0.01
N GLN A 182 19.84 8.81 0.25
CA GLN A 182 20.01 9.63 1.45
C GLN A 182 19.22 10.93 1.27
N ASN A 183 18.11 11.06 2.00
CA ASN A 183 17.38 12.31 2.08
C ASN A 183 18.37 13.41 2.53
N GLY A 184 18.58 14.40 1.67
CA GLY A 184 19.29 15.62 2.03
C GLY A 184 18.43 16.55 2.85
#